data_AF-A0A534KKP0-F1
#
_entry.id   AF-A0A534KKP0-F1
#
_cell.length_a   1.000
_cell.length_b   1.000
_cell.length_c   1.000
_cell.angle_alpha   90.00
_cell.angle_beta   90.00
_cell.angle_gamma   90.00
#
_symmetry.space_group_name_H-M   'P 1'
#
loop_
_entity.id
_entity.type
_entity.pdbx_description
1 polymer ?
#
loop_
_entity_poly.entity_id
_entity_poly.type
_entity_poly.pdbx_seq_one_letter_code
_entity_poly.pdbx_strand_id
1 'polypeptide(L)'
;MALLPDLALASLYAVVVFLLALGFLVVFIEVISMRRLLAGLVVTLVIAAGLASNGEAGLSLLALGVAGALIANHAFERLTTR
;
A
#
# COMPACT_ATOMS: atom_id res chain seq x y z
N MET A 1 0.70 32.75 -6.59
CA MET A 1 1.17 31.39 -6.28
C MET A 1 1.35 30.66 -7.59
N ALA A 2 2.51 30.05 -7.85
CA ALA A 2 2.81 29.47 -9.16
C ALA A 2 2.00 28.17 -9.37
N LEU A 3 1.08 28.18 -10.33
CA LEU A 3 0.17 27.06 -10.63
C LEU A 3 0.89 25.79 -11.16
N LEU A 4 2.01 25.98 -11.86
CA LEU A 4 2.76 24.89 -12.52
C LEU A 4 3.46 23.92 -11.56
N PRO A 5 4.23 24.37 -10.55
CA PRO A 5 4.84 23.45 -9.57
C PRO A 5 3.79 22.72 -8.72
N ASP A 6 2.64 23.35 -8.49
CA ASP A 6 1.54 22.75 -7.72
C ASP A 6 0.84 21.62 -8.50
N LEU A 7 0.63 21.81 -9.81
CA LEU A 7 0.07 20.78 -10.69
C LEU A 7 1.03 19.60 -10.89
N ALA A 8 2.34 19.85 -10.95
CA ALA A 8 3.35 18.80 -11.03
C ALA A 8 3.37 17.95 -9.76
N LEU A 9 3.30 18.58 -8.58
CA LEU A 9 3.16 17.87 -7.31
C LEU A 9 1.85 17.07 -7.23
N ALA A 10 0.72 17.69 -7.60
CA ALA A 10 -0.59 17.04 -7.58
C ALA A 10 -0.65 15.81 -8.49
N SER A 11 -0.07 15.89 -9.70
CA SER A 11 -0.01 14.75 -10.62
C SER A 11 0.89 13.63 -10.11
N LEU A 12 2.01 13.96 -9.46
CA LEU A 12 2.86 12.97 -8.79
C LEU A 12 2.10 12.23 -7.67
N TYR A 13 1.38 12.97 -6.82
CA TYR A 13 0.54 12.37 -5.78
C TYR A 13 -0.56 11.48 -6.37
N ALA A 14 -1.23 11.94 -7.44
CA ALA A 14 -2.27 11.17 -8.12
C ALA A 14 -1.73 9.85 -8.70
N VAL A 15 -0.53 9.87 -9.29
CA VAL A 15 0.14 8.66 -9.81
C VAL A 15 0.48 7.69 -8.68
N VAL A 16 1.01 8.18 -7.55
CA VAL A 16 1.32 7.34 -6.39
C VAL A 16 0.07 6.68 -5.83
N VAL A 17 -1.01 7.44 -5.66
CA VAL A 17 -2.31 6.92 -5.19
C VAL A 17 -2.91 5.93 -6.19
N PHE A 18 -2.82 6.22 -7.49
CA PHE A 18 -3.28 5.31 -8.55
C PHE A 18 -2.51 3.99 -8.56
N LEU A 19 -1.18 4.04 -8.45
CA LEU A 19 -0.33 2.84 -8.39
C LEU A 19 -0.58 2.03 -7.12
N LEU A 20 -0.84 2.68 -5.98
CA LEU A 20 -1.25 2.00 -4.76
C LEU A 20 -2.60 1.29 -4.94
N ALA A 21 -3.60 1.98 -5.48
CA ALA A 21 -4.90 1.39 -5.78
C ALA A 21 -4.79 0.23 -6.77
N LEU A 22 -3.95 0.37 -7.80
CA LEU A 22 -3.67 -0.69 -8.77
C LEU A 22 -2.96 -1.88 -8.12
N GLY A 23 -1.97 -1.64 -7.26
CA GLY A 23 -1.28 -2.69 -6.51
C GLY A 23 -2.23 -3.46 -5.58
N PHE A 24 -3.14 -2.77 -4.90
CA PHE A 24 -4.21 -3.41 -4.13
C PHE A 24 -5.16 -4.21 -5.00
N LEU A 25 -5.56 -3.66 -6.14
CA LEU A 25 -6.44 -4.35 -7.09
C LEU A 25 -5.79 -5.63 -7.62
N VAL A 26 -4.49 -5.59 -7.93
CA VAL A 26 -3.72 -6.77 -8.37
C VAL A 26 -3.67 -7.82 -7.25
N VAL A 27 -3.40 -7.41 -6.01
CA VAL A 27 -3.43 -8.31 -4.84
C VAL A 27 -4.81 -8.95 -4.66
N PHE A 28 -5.89 -8.22 -4.95
CA PHE A 28 -7.27 -8.73 -4.87
C PHE A 28 -7.66 -9.70 -5.99
N ILE A 29 -7.02 -9.60 -7.16
CA ILE A 29 -7.32 -10.43 -8.33
C ILE A 29 -6.44 -11.69 -8.36
N GLU A 30 -5.21 -11.60 -7.87
CA GLU A 30 -4.24 -12.68 -7.96
C GLU A 30 -4.28 -13.59 -6.73
N VAL A 31 -4.35 -14.92 -6.97
CA VAL A 31 -4.28 -15.93 -5.90
C VAL A 31 -2.84 -15.96 -5.37
N ILE A 32 -2.58 -15.17 -4.34
CA ILE A 32 -1.25 -15.05 -3.74
C ILE A 32 -1.07 -16.15 -2.69
N SER A 33 -0.01 -16.96 -2.86
CA SER A 33 0.37 -17.95 -1.85
C SER A 33 0.61 -17.30 -0.48
N MET A 34 0.12 -17.92 0.60
CA MET A 34 0.23 -17.41 1.98
C MET A 34 1.65 -16.98 2.38
N ARG A 35 2.69 -17.69 1.89
CA ARG A 35 4.10 -17.34 2.13
C ARG A 35 4.49 -15.99 1.55
N ARG A 36 4.03 -15.67 0.32
CA ARG A 36 4.31 -14.38 -0.33
C ARG A 36 3.55 -13.25 0.33
N LEU A 37 2.32 -13.51 0.78
CA LEU A 37 1.50 -12.54 1.51
C LEU A 37 2.15 -12.16 2.84
N LEU A 38 2.60 -13.16 3.62
CA LEU A 38 3.34 -12.93 4.87
C LEU A 38 4.65 -12.20 4.65
N ALA A 39 5.42 -12.56 3.61
CA ALA A 39 6.66 -11.86 3.27
C ALA A 39 6.41 -10.39 2.93
N GLY A 40 5.38 -10.09 2.12
CA GLY A 40 4.99 -8.72 1.79
C GLY A 40 4.54 -7.92 3.03
N LEU A 41 3.82 -8.56 3.95
CA LEU A 41 3.36 -7.94 5.19
C LEU A 41 4.53 -7.60 6.12
N VAL A 42 5.51 -8.49 6.26
CA VAL A 42 6.73 -8.22 7.04
C VAL A 42 7.53 -7.06 6.42
N VAL A 43 7.73 -7.06 5.10
CA VAL A 43 8.47 -6.02 4.40
C VAL A 43 7.78 -4.66 4.57
N THR A 44 6.47 -4.58 4.41
CA THR A 44 5.71 -3.34 4.58
C THR A 44 5.75 -2.81 6.01
N LEU A 45 5.72 -3.70 7.02
CA LEU A 45 5.89 -3.32 8.43
C LEU A 45 7.29 -2.78 8.73
N VAL A 46 8.34 -3.39 8.19
CA VAL A 46 9.73 -2.92 8.36
C VAL A 46 9.90 -1.54 7.71
N ILE A 47 9.36 -1.34 6.50
CA ILE A 47 9.37 -0.05 5.81
C ILE A 47 8.60 1.00 6.62
N ALA A 48 7.42 0.66 7.13
CA ALA A 48 6.63 1.58 7.95
C ALA A 48 7.36 2.02 9.21
N ALA A 49 7.99 1.07 9.93
CA ALA A 49 8.77 1.35 11.12
C ALA A 49 10.00 2.23 10.81
N GLY A 50 10.69 1.96 9.70
CA GLY A 50 11.80 2.78 9.23
C GLY A 50 11.38 4.21 8.91
N LEU A 51 10.29 4.39 8.16
CA LEU A 51 9.76 5.72 7.82
C LEU A 51 9.29 6.49 9.06
N ALA A 52 8.61 5.82 9.99
CA ALA A 52 8.19 6.42 11.25
C ALA A 52 9.38 6.87 12.10
N SER A 53 10.46 6.07 12.16
CA SER A 53 11.67 6.42 12.90
C SER A 53 12.43 7.63 12.33
N ASN A 54 12.27 7.89 11.02
CA ASN A 54 12.84 9.06 10.35
C ASN A 54 11.93 10.30 10.38
N GLY A 55 10.82 10.26 11.13
CA GLY A 55 9.87 11.38 11.23
C GLY A 55 8.90 11.49 10.04
N GLU A 56 8.93 10.55 9.10
CA GLU A 56 8.03 10.52 7.94
C GLU A 56 6.73 9.78 8.26
N ALA A 57 5.99 10.30 9.24
CA ALA A 57 4.75 9.71 9.72
C ALA A 57 3.71 9.53 8.59
N GLY A 58 3.62 10.47 7.65
CA GLY A 58 2.72 10.38 6.49
C GLY A 58 3.00 9.17 5.59
N LEU A 59 4.26 8.92 5.25
CA LEU A 59 4.63 7.76 4.42
C LEU A 59 4.55 6.44 5.19
N SER A 60 4.78 6.46 6.52
CA SER A 60 4.58 5.27 7.36
C SER A 60 3.12 4.80 7.37
N LEU A 61 2.16 5.74 7.36
CA LEU A 61 0.73 5.43 7.28
C LEU A 61 0.36 4.80 5.93
N LEU A 62 0.99 5.24 4.83
CA LEU A 62 0.82 4.60 3.52
C LEU A 62 1.32 3.15 3.54
N ALA A 63 2.51 2.90 4.10
CA ALA A 63 3.06 1.55 4.22
C ALA A 63 2.16 0.65 5.11
N LEU A 64 1.60 1.18 6.19
CA LEU A 64 0.61 0.48 7.02
C LEU A 64 -0.70 0.23 6.28
N GLY A 65 -1.14 1.15 5.43
CA GLY A 65 -2.28 0.96 4.54
C GLY A 65 -2.09 -0.26 3.62
N VAL A 66 -0.88 -0.43 3.07
CA VAL A 66 -0.51 -1.61 2.25
C VAL A 66 -0.62 -2.90 3.05
N ALA A 67 -0.10 -2.93 4.27
CA ALA A 67 -0.26 -4.08 5.15
C ALA A 67 -1.75 -4.37 5.46
N GLY A 68 -2.54 -3.32 5.72
CA GLY A 68 -3.97 -3.41 6.01
C GLY A 68 -4.77 -4.05 4.88
N ALA A 69 -4.54 -3.68 3.63
CA ALA A 69 -5.30 -4.29 2.53
C ALA A 69 -4.75 -5.64 2.04
N LEU A 70 -3.49 -6.00 2.34
CA LEU A 70 -3.04 -7.40 2.25
C LEU A 70 -3.83 -8.29 3.22
N ILE A 71 -4.06 -7.83 4.45
CA ILE A 71 -4.87 -8.54 5.45
C ILE A 71 -6.33 -8.62 5.00
N ALA A 72 -6.89 -7.51 4.51
CA ALA A 72 -8.25 -7.47 4.00
C ALA A 72 -8.45 -8.45 2.83
N ASN A 73 -7.51 -8.49 1.88
CA ASN A 73 -7.54 -9.44 0.78
C ASN A 73 -7.59 -10.89 1.26
N HIS A 74 -6.71 -11.26 2.20
CA HIS A 74 -6.71 -12.61 2.76
C HIS A 74 -8.03 -12.95 3.50
N ALA A 75 -8.60 -11.97 4.20
CA ALA A 75 -9.90 -12.12 4.85
C ALA A 75 -11.02 -12.33 3.83
N PHE A 76 -11.03 -11.56 2.74
CA PHE A 76 -11.99 -11.72 1.64
C PHE A 76 -11.86 -13.08 0.97
N GLU A 77 -10.64 -13.49 0.61
CA GLU A 77 -10.36 -14.79 -0.01
C GLU A 77 -10.91 -15.94 0.84
N ARG A 78 -10.70 -15.90 2.17
CA ARG A 78 -11.28 -16.87 3.13
C ARG A 78 -12.82 -16.84 3.20
N LEU A 79 -13.43 -15.69 2.98
CA LEU A 79 -14.89 -15.52 3.08
C LEU A 79 -15.60 -15.92 1.78
N THR A 80 -14.97 -15.76 0.61
CA THR A 80 -15.56 -16.07 -0.70
C THR A 80 -15.22 -17.46 -1.23
N THR A 81 -14.20 -18.14 -0.69
CA THR A 81 -13.87 -19.54 -1.04
C THR A 81 -14.49 -20.59 -0.11
N ARG A 82 -15.44 -20.20 0.76
CA ARG A 82 -16.30 -21.13 1.51
C ARG A 82 -17.63 -21.38 0.79
#